data_AF-A0A936LD10-F1
#
_entry.id   AF-A0A936LD10-F1
#
_cell.length_a   1.000
_cell.length_b   1.000
_cell.length_c   1.000
_cell.angle_alpha   90.00
_cell.angle_beta   90.00
_cell.angle_gamma   90.00
#
_symmetry.space_group_name_H-M   'P 1'
#
loop_
_entity.id
_entity.type
_entity.pdbx_description
1 polymer ?
#
loop_
_entity_poly.entity_id
_entity_poly.type
_entity_poly.pdbx_seq_one_letter_code
_entity_poly.pdbx_strand_id
1 'polypeptide(L)'
;MTRTFVVRNTGEAPLTINRAYTTCGCTTAEISADTIPPGKAVTVELRFDAGFHDSAGQTVRRGIIIETNDPDQPQAEIWVQAEVASK
;
A
#
# COMPACT_ATOMS: atom_id res chain seq x y z
N MET A 1 -8.83 -9.57 -4.99
CA MET A 1 -9.03 -9.16 -3.58
C MET A 1 -8.82 -7.66 -3.49
N THR A 2 -9.62 -6.97 -2.69
CA THR A 2 -9.43 -5.55 -2.36
C THR A 2 -9.40 -5.37 -0.84
N ARG A 3 -8.48 -4.53 -0.33
CA ARG A 3 -8.42 -4.12 1.07
C ARG A 3 -8.09 -2.64 1.16
N THR A 4 -8.71 -1.97 2.12
CA THR A 4 -8.46 -0.54 2.39
C THR A 4 -7.72 -0.40 3.71
N PHE A 5 -6.66 0.38 3.69
CA PHE A 5 -5.85 0.74 4.85
C PHE A 5 -5.99 2.24 5.13
N VAL A 6 -5.74 2.63 6.37
CA VAL A 6 -5.71 4.03 6.77
C VAL A 6 -4.28 4.41 7.12
N VAL A 7 -3.77 5.45 6.47
CA VAL A 7 -2.46 6.04 6.77
C VAL A 7 -2.70 7.38 7.44
N ARG A 8 -2.15 7.56 8.64
CA ARG A 8 -2.33 8.77 9.45
C ARG A 8 -1.01 9.50 9.61
N ASN A 9 -1.05 10.82 9.46
CA ASN A 9 0.04 11.68 9.87
C ASN A 9 -0.07 11.95 11.38
N THR A 10 0.89 11.43 12.14
CA THR A 10 1.01 11.63 13.59
C THR A 10 2.00 12.73 13.97
N GLY A 11 2.67 13.36 12.99
CA GLY A 11 3.58 14.46 13.20
C GLY A 11 2.87 15.83 13.25
N GLU A 12 3.68 16.88 13.35
CA GLU A 12 3.22 18.27 13.53
C GLU A 12 3.25 19.10 12.23
N ALA A 13 3.85 18.58 11.16
CA ALA A 13 3.93 19.21 9.83
C ALA A 13 3.19 18.37 8.77
N PRO A 14 2.77 18.95 7.62
CA PRO A 14 2.17 18.20 6.53
C PRO A 14 3.08 17.08 6.02
N LEU A 15 2.55 15.86 5.99
CA LEU A 15 3.21 14.68 5.43
C LEU A 15 2.85 14.58 3.94
N THR A 16 3.86 14.63 3.09
CA THR A 16 3.73 14.52 1.63
C THR A 16 4.21 13.15 1.19
N ILE A 17 3.38 12.45 0.42
CA ILE A 17 3.71 11.20 -0.25
C ILE A 17 4.35 11.57 -1.59
N ASN A 18 5.66 11.40 -1.67
CA ASN A 18 6.44 11.73 -2.86
C ASN A 18 6.26 10.68 -3.96
N ARG A 19 6.11 9.42 -3.55
CA ARG A 19 6.01 8.28 -4.46
C ARG A 19 5.32 7.12 -3.77
N ALA A 20 4.53 6.37 -4.52
CA ALA A 20 4.04 5.08 -4.08
C ALA A 20 4.12 4.06 -5.22
N TYR A 21 4.58 2.85 -4.93
CA TYR A 21 4.72 1.79 -5.93
C TYR A 21 4.50 0.41 -5.34
N THR A 22 3.98 -0.49 -6.16
CA THR A 22 3.68 -1.86 -5.76
C THR A 22 4.83 -2.81 -6.06
N THR A 23 4.87 -3.93 -5.35
CA THR A 23 5.95 -4.92 -5.45
C THR A 23 5.81 -5.85 -6.66
N CYS A 24 4.66 -5.81 -7.35
CA CYS A 24 4.29 -6.72 -8.43
C CYS A 24 3.22 -6.06 -9.30
N GLY A 25 3.26 -6.26 -10.62
CA GLY A 25 2.20 -5.80 -11.53
C GLY A 25 0.82 -6.40 -11.26
N CYS A 26 0.78 -7.54 -10.54
CA CYS A 26 -0.44 -8.15 -10.03
C CYS A 26 -1.11 -7.38 -8.87
N THR A 27 -0.49 -6.29 -8.41
CA THR A 27 -0.99 -5.45 -7.31
C THR A 27 -1.08 -4.01 -7.77
N THR A 28 -2.22 -3.38 -7.49
CA THR A 28 -2.48 -1.95 -7.72
C THR A 28 -2.81 -1.29 -6.40
N ALA A 29 -2.56 0.01 -6.31
CA ALA A 29 -2.88 0.79 -5.12
C ALA A 29 -3.38 2.18 -5.51
N GLU A 30 -4.44 2.63 -4.83
CA GLU A 30 -5.00 3.97 -4.96
C GLU A 30 -4.93 4.68 -3.60
N ILE A 31 -4.35 5.88 -3.58
CA ILE A 31 -4.23 6.70 -2.38
C ILE A 31 -5.16 7.89 -2.52
N SER A 32 -5.98 8.16 -1.51
CA SER A 32 -7.04 9.18 -1.62
C SER A 32 -6.52 10.62 -1.71
N ALA A 33 -5.29 10.89 -1.26
CA ALA A 33 -4.60 12.18 -1.40
C ALA A 33 -3.08 11.98 -1.21
N ASP A 34 -2.28 12.85 -1.83
CA ASP A 34 -0.82 12.85 -1.72
C ASP A 34 -0.30 13.62 -0.49
N THR A 35 -1.11 14.52 0.08
CA THR A 35 -0.75 15.34 1.23
C THR A 35 -1.67 15.08 2.40
N ILE A 36 -1.09 14.81 3.57
CA ILE A 36 -1.80 14.49 4.81
C ILE A 36 -1.49 15.57 5.86
N PRO A 37 -2.44 16.47 6.17
CA PRO A 37 -2.24 17.46 7.23
C PRO A 37 -1.99 16.81 8.61
N PRO A 38 -1.36 17.54 9.56
CA PRO A 38 -1.13 17.05 10.92
C PRO A 38 -2.39 16.47 11.57
N GLY A 39 -2.28 15.27 12.14
CA GLY A 39 -3.38 14.57 12.81
C GLY A 39 -4.48 14.03 11.87
N LYS A 40 -4.37 14.23 10.55
CA LYS A 40 -5.33 13.71 9.55
C LYS A 40 -4.85 12.37 8.96
N ALA A 41 -5.73 11.76 8.18
CA ALA A 41 -5.48 10.47 7.57
C ALA A 41 -6.04 10.40 6.15
N VAL A 42 -5.48 9.51 5.36
CA VAL A 42 -5.90 9.14 4.00
C VAL A 42 -6.14 7.65 3.94
N THR A 43 -6.85 7.20 2.91
CA THR A 43 -7.04 5.77 2.63
C THR A 43 -6.13 5.30 1.52
N VAL A 44 -5.62 4.08 1.67
CA VAL A 44 -4.90 3.33 0.65
C VAL A 44 -5.72 2.10 0.30
N GLU A 45 -6.33 2.08 -0.88
CA GLU A 45 -7.00 0.89 -1.41
C GLU A 45 -5.97 0.05 -2.17
N LEU A 46 -5.70 -1.16 -1.67
CA LEU A 46 -4.83 -2.14 -2.30
C LEU A 46 -5.67 -3.23 -2.95
N ARG A 47 -5.44 -3.44 -4.24
CA ARG A 47 -6.08 -4.51 -5.02
C ARG A 47 -5.04 -5.50 -5.50
N PHE A 48 -5.27 -6.76 -5.19
CA PHE A 48 -4.49 -7.90 -5.66
C PHE A 48 -5.30 -8.73 -6.66
N ASP A 49 -4.72 -8.96 -7.83
CA ASP A 49 -5.25 -9.82 -8.89
C ASP A 49 -4.48 -11.15 -8.94
N ALA A 50 -5.11 -12.21 -8.41
CA ALA A 50 -4.55 -13.56 -8.41
C ALA A 50 -4.57 -14.22 -9.80
N GLY A 51 -5.33 -13.67 -10.76
CA GLY A 51 -5.40 -14.17 -12.13
C GLY A 51 -4.34 -13.59 -13.07
N PHE A 52 -3.55 -12.61 -12.60
CA PHE A 52 -2.57 -11.91 -13.43
C PHE A 52 -1.41 -12.82 -13.89
N HIS A 53 -1.00 -13.77 -13.05
CA HIS A 53 -0.02 -14.81 -13.40
C HIS A 53 -0.35 -16.10 -12.62
N ASP A 54 0.18 -17.24 -13.05
CA ASP A 54 -0.07 -18.51 -12.36
C ASP A 54 0.53 -18.48 -10.95
N SER A 55 -0.36 -18.44 -9.96
CA SER A 55 -0.04 -18.44 -8.54
C SER A 55 -0.93 -19.41 -7.77
N ALA A 56 -1.67 -20.27 -8.47
CA ALA A 56 -2.60 -21.20 -7.86
C ALA A 56 -1.87 -22.16 -6.90
N GLY A 57 -2.44 -22.36 -5.71
CA GLY A 57 -1.86 -23.20 -4.66
C GLY A 57 -0.64 -22.59 -3.94
N GLN A 58 -0.29 -21.33 -4.25
CA GLN A 58 0.87 -20.65 -3.63
C GLN A 58 0.43 -19.64 -2.57
N THR A 59 1.27 -19.47 -1.56
CA THR A 59 1.20 -18.33 -0.64
C THR A 59 2.05 -17.20 -1.21
N VAL A 60 1.40 -16.07 -1.49
CA VAL A 60 2.07 -14.88 -2.05
C VAL A 60 2.07 -13.74 -1.04
N ARG A 61 3.19 -13.03 -0.97
CA ARG A 61 3.31 -11.76 -0.24
C ARG A 61 3.44 -10.62 -1.24
N ARG A 62 2.59 -9.60 -1.12
CA ARG A 62 2.54 -8.44 -2.00
C ARG A 62 2.38 -7.18 -1.17
N GLY A 63 2.84 -6.05 -1.69
CA GLY A 63 2.77 -4.82 -0.93
C GLY A 63 2.87 -3.57 -1.77
N ILE A 64 2.74 -2.45 -1.07
CA ILE A 64 2.98 -1.10 -1.54
C ILE A 64 4.08 -0.49 -0.66
N ILE A 65 5.02 0.18 -1.31
CA ILE A 65 6.03 1.02 -0.68
C ILE A 65 5.63 2.48 -0.93
N ILE A 66 5.63 3.28 0.12
CA ILE A 66 5.24 4.69 0.13
C ILE A 66 6.44 5.49 0.62
N GLU A 67 7.01 6.32 -0.25
CA GLU A 67 8.09 7.25 0.07
C GLU A 67 7.49 8.60 0.48
N THR A 68 7.97 9.17 1.58
CA THR A 68 7.44 10.40 2.17
C THR A 68 8.53 11.44 2.44
N ASN A 69 8.13 12.64 2.86
CA ASN A 69 9.01 13.68 3.35
C ASN A 69 9.27 13.62 4.87
N ASP A 70 8.83 12.56 5.57
CA ASP A 70 9.11 12.36 6.99
C ASP A 70 10.61 12.03 7.16
N PRO A 71 11.38 12.82 7.93
CA PRO A 71 12.82 12.59 8.10
C PRO A 71 13.13 11.35 8.96
N ASP A 72 12.22 10.96 9.87
CA ASP A 72 12.39 9.80 10.75
C ASP A 72 11.87 8.53 10.06
N GLN A 73 10.84 8.67 9.22
CA GLN A 73 10.26 7.57 8.46
C GLN A 73 10.08 7.91 6.96
N PRO A 74 11.19 8.00 6.18
CA PRO A 74 11.12 8.37 4.76
C PRO A 74 10.41 7.31 3.91
N GLN A 75 10.21 6.10 4.44
CA GLN A 75 9.53 5.00 3.77
C GLN A 75 8.55 4.28 4.71
N ALA A 76 7.31 4.14 4.28
CA ALA A 76 6.29 3.30 4.90
C ALA A 76 5.91 2.16 3.96
N GLU A 77 5.59 0.99 4.52
CA GLU A 77 5.28 -0.21 3.75
C GLU A 77 3.99 -0.86 4.26
N ILE A 78 3.13 -1.27 3.33
CA ILE A 78 1.96 -2.09 3.65
C ILE A 78 2.12 -3.42 2.92
N TRP A 79 2.15 -4.50 3.69
CA TRP A 79 2.27 -5.87 3.18
C TRP A 79 0.99 -6.65 3.41
N VAL A 80 0.54 -7.35 2.38
CA VAL A 80 -0.53 -8.34 2.44
C VAL A 80 0.03 -9.71 2.06
N GLN A 81 -0.48 -10.73 2.75
CA GLN A 81 -0.23 -12.13 2.40
C GLN A 81 -1.56 -12.76 1.98
N ALA A 82 -1.52 -13.56 0.92
CA ALA A 82 -2.67 -14.28 0.41
C ALA A 82 -2.28 -15.73 0.10
N GLU A 83 -3.13 -16.67 0.50
CA GLU A 83 -3.10 -18.05 0.02
C GLU A 83 -4.02 -18.11 -1.20
N VAL A 84 -3.46 -18.42 -2.36
CA VAL A 84 -4.22 -18.49 -3.61
C VAL A 84 -4.76 -19.91 -3.74
N ALA A 85 -6.09 -20.05 -3.76
CA ALA A 85 -6.73 -21.35 -3.90
C ALA A 85 -6.26 -22.06 -5.19
N SER A 86 -5.98 -23.35 -5.07
CA SER A 86 -5.83 -24.23 -6.24
C SER A 86 -7.17 -24.35 -6.96
N LYS A 87 -7.13 -24.50 -8.29
CA LYS A 87 -8.32 -24.84 -9.09
C LYS A 87 -8.84 -26.23 -8.76
#